data_AF-A0A6L8GK93-F1
#
_entry.id   AF-A0A6L8GK93-F1
#
_cell.length_a   1.000
_cell.length_b   1.000
_cell.length_c   1.000
_cell.angle_alpha   90.00
_cell.angle_beta   90.00
_cell.angle_gamma   90.00
#
_symmetry.space_group_name_H-M   'P 1'
#
loop_
_entity.id
_entity.type
_entity.pdbx_description
1 polymer ?
#
loop_
_entity_poly.entity_id
_entity_poly.type
_entity_poly.pdbx_seq_one_letter_code
_entity_poly.pdbx_strand_id
1 'polypeptide(L)'
;MFSPDDTIVAVATPPGRGGIGVVRVSGPAAAAAAAAVLRGGHDLQPRHATLTSIVGAPGLERALDQVVATYFPGPASYTGEDVVEISGHGSPVLQRQVVEAVVRAGARLAEPGEFTLRAFVNGRMDLVQAEAVADLIEAVTPLQARVAFDQLEGTVTAAIGAIDAALFDLTARLEASIDFPEEGYHFAEPAAVATELRSLQQRSQALLAGARAGRLVREGRQVVILGKPNVGKSTLFNRLLGAPRAIVTAVPGTTRDLLTETAEVDGLPLTLVDTAGIRPTADAVESEGVARARGALQVAAAVLLVLDRSRALDDEDRELLRETAAADRVIVVNKADRPPVWDAGDLPDAGPRVTVSLRDEADPAGLRRALAELLWAGEPLRDT
;
A
#
# COMPACT_ATOMS: atom_id res chain seq x y z
N MET A 1 -13.41 24.79 1.83
CA MET A 1 -12.77 25.05 3.13
C MET A 1 -13.24 23.91 4.03
N PHE A 2 -12.33 23.07 4.50
CA PHE A 2 -12.65 21.95 5.39
C PHE A 2 -13.35 22.49 6.64
N SER A 3 -14.59 22.07 6.89
CA SER A 3 -15.37 22.47 8.06
C SER A 3 -15.53 21.24 8.94
N PRO A 4 -14.82 21.11 10.07
CA PRO A 4 -14.96 19.95 10.95
C PRO A 4 -16.35 19.86 11.60
N ASP A 5 -17.15 20.92 11.52
CA ASP A 5 -18.50 20.98 12.11
C ASP A 5 -19.58 20.30 11.27
N ASP A 6 -19.27 19.82 10.05
CA ASP A 6 -20.23 19.10 9.21
C ASP A 6 -20.23 17.58 9.47
N THR A 7 -21.29 16.91 9.04
CA THR A 7 -21.41 15.44 9.14
C THR A 7 -21.17 14.82 7.78
N ILE A 8 -20.31 13.80 7.70
CA ILE A 8 -19.95 13.11 6.46
C ILE A 8 -20.48 11.69 6.40
N VAL A 9 -20.71 11.19 5.19
CA VAL A 9 -21.12 9.82 4.91
C VAL A 9 -20.38 9.23 3.70
N ALA A 10 -20.00 7.97 3.78
CA ALA A 10 -19.53 7.19 2.63
C ALA A 10 -19.75 5.68 2.82
N VAL A 11 -19.63 4.93 1.73
CA VAL A 11 -19.46 3.48 1.80
C VAL A 11 -18.05 3.18 2.31
N ALA A 12 -17.94 2.38 3.37
CA ALA A 12 -16.67 2.03 4.01
C ALA A 12 -16.11 0.66 3.55
N THR A 13 -16.92 -0.15 2.86
CA THR A 13 -16.49 -1.43 2.26
C THR A 13 -16.00 -1.25 0.82
N PRO A 14 -15.11 -2.14 0.32
CA PRO A 14 -14.66 -2.11 -1.07
C PRO A 14 -15.82 -2.10 -2.08
N PRO A 15 -15.65 -1.47 -3.25
CA PRO A 15 -16.67 -1.48 -4.29
C PRO A 15 -16.86 -2.89 -4.84
N GLY A 16 -18.11 -3.30 -5.04
CA GLY A 16 -18.43 -4.61 -5.58
C GLY A 16 -19.71 -5.20 -5.01
N ARG A 17 -19.92 -6.49 -5.27
CA ARG A 17 -21.04 -7.25 -4.71
C ARG A 17 -20.50 -8.13 -3.60
N GLY A 18 -21.10 -8.03 -2.41
CA GLY A 18 -20.70 -8.82 -1.25
C GLY A 18 -21.89 -9.19 -0.37
N GLY A 19 -21.67 -10.08 0.60
CA GLY A 19 -22.70 -10.42 1.59
C GLY A 19 -23.07 -9.24 2.48
N ILE A 20 -22.10 -8.37 2.80
CA ILE A 20 -22.26 -7.21 3.67
C ILE A 20 -21.69 -5.97 3.01
N GLY A 21 -22.38 -4.85 3.24
CA GLY A 21 -21.96 -3.50 2.89
C GLY A 21 -22.05 -2.58 4.08
N VAL A 22 -21.02 -1.77 4.33
CA VAL A 22 -21.03 -0.81 5.45
C VAL A 22 -21.08 0.61 4.90
N VAL A 23 -22.05 1.39 5.38
CA VAL A 23 -22.09 2.85 5.21
C VAL A 23 -21.72 3.47 6.55
N ARG A 24 -20.72 4.33 6.56
CA ARG A 24 -20.23 5.02 7.76
C ARG A 24 -20.63 6.49 7.71
N VAL A 25 -21.14 6.99 8.83
CA VAL A 25 -21.51 8.39 9.06
C VAL A 25 -20.66 8.92 10.22
N SER A 26 -20.05 10.11 10.09
CA SER A 26 -19.22 10.72 11.15
C SER A 26 -19.48 12.21 11.25
N GLY A 27 -19.55 12.75 12.47
CA GLY A 27 -19.69 14.18 12.73
C GLY A 27 -20.76 14.50 13.78
N PRO A 28 -20.96 15.78 14.13
CA PRO A 28 -21.81 16.18 15.25
C PRO A 28 -23.30 15.82 15.10
N ALA A 29 -23.77 15.58 13.88
CA ALA A 29 -25.15 15.15 13.60
C ALA A 29 -25.25 13.68 13.16
N ALA A 30 -24.19 12.86 13.33
CA ALA A 30 -24.18 11.49 12.83
C ALA A 30 -25.33 10.63 13.40
N ALA A 31 -25.57 10.70 14.71
CA ALA A 31 -26.66 9.98 15.36
C ALA A 31 -28.04 10.45 14.85
N ALA A 32 -28.24 11.77 14.72
CA ALA A 32 -29.50 12.34 14.24
C ALA A 32 -29.77 12.01 12.77
N ALA A 33 -28.75 12.11 11.91
CA ALA A 33 -28.84 11.77 10.49
C ALA A 33 -29.15 10.28 10.28
N ALA A 34 -28.52 9.41 11.08
CA ALA A 34 -28.84 7.99 11.07
C ALA A 34 -30.27 7.72 11.57
N ALA A 35 -30.68 8.29 12.70
CA ALA A 35 -32.03 8.11 13.25
C ALA A 35 -33.13 8.54 12.25
N ALA A 36 -32.90 9.59 11.45
CA ALA A 36 -33.84 10.06 10.43
C ALA A 36 -34.08 9.05 9.29
N VAL A 37 -33.14 8.14 9.04
CA VAL A 37 -33.24 7.12 7.97
C VAL A 37 -33.54 5.72 8.50
N LEU A 38 -33.52 5.50 9.81
CA LEU A 38 -33.87 4.22 10.43
C LEU A 38 -35.37 4.20 10.75
N ARG A 39 -36.04 3.09 10.43
CA ARG A 39 -37.45 2.89 10.74
C ARG A 39 -37.67 3.03 12.24
N GLY A 40 -38.58 3.92 12.64
CA GLY A 40 -38.93 4.13 14.06
C GLY A 40 -38.01 5.08 14.82
N GLY A 41 -37.01 5.71 14.17
CA GLY A 41 -36.20 6.77 14.80
C GLY A 41 -35.49 6.30 16.06
N HIS A 42 -34.72 5.22 15.95
CA HIS A 42 -34.15 4.55 17.12
C HIS A 42 -33.14 5.41 17.89
N ASP A 43 -33.31 5.44 19.20
CA ASP A 43 -32.24 5.79 20.14
C ASP A 43 -31.23 4.63 20.16
N LEU A 44 -30.14 4.79 19.41
CA LEU A 44 -29.12 3.76 19.27
C LEU A 44 -28.29 3.70 20.56
N GLN A 45 -28.30 2.54 21.22
CA GLN A 45 -27.42 2.33 22.37
C GLN A 45 -25.94 2.34 21.92
N PRO A 46 -25.06 3.09 22.61
CA PRO A 46 -23.64 3.10 22.32
C PRO A 46 -23.04 1.68 22.27
N ARG A 47 -22.34 1.36 21.18
CA ARG A 47 -21.62 0.11 20.92
C ARG A 47 -22.49 -1.15 20.96
N HIS A 48 -23.79 -1.02 20.70
CA HIS A 48 -24.70 -2.15 20.55
C HIS A 48 -25.18 -2.30 19.10
N ALA A 49 -25.16 -3.55 18.62
CA ALA A 49 -25.69 -3.90 17.30
C ALA A 49 -27.23 -3.87 17.33
N THR A 50 -27.82 -2.94 16.59
CA THR A 50 -29.28 -2.75 16.54
C THR A 50 -29.85 -3.18 15.19
N LEU A 51 -30.66 -4.26 15.17
CA LEU A 51 -31.35 -4.72 13.96
C LEU A 51 -32.56 -3.81 13.66
N THR A 52 -32.60 -3.22 12.47
CA THR A 52 -33.70 -2.35 12.03
C THR A 52 -33.82 -2.33 10.49
N SER A 53 -34.55 -1.39 9.92
CA SER A 53 -34.70 -1.20 8.48
C SER A 53 -34.40 0.24 8.08
N ILE A 54 -33.78 0.44 6.92
CA ILE A 54 -33.60 1.77 6.35
C ILE A 54 -34.87 2.18 5.60
N VAL A 55 -35.32 3.42 5.81
CA VAL A 55 -36.39 4.07 5.06
C VAL A 55 -35.80 5.21 4.23
N GLY A 56 -36.29 5.40 3.00
CA GLY A 56 -35.72 6.42 2.09
C GLY A 56 -35.93 7.87 2.54
N ALA A 57 -36.89 8.10 3.44
CA ALA A 57 -37.20 9.38 4.08
C ALA A 57 -38.08 9.13 5.31
N PRO A 58 -38.13 10.07 6.28
CA PRO A 58 -39.07 10.00 7.39
C PRO A 58 -40.52 9.83 6.88
N GLY A 59 -41.25 8.86 7.43
CA GLY A 59 -42.67 8.60 7.08
C GLY A 59 -42.91 7.69 5.87
N LEU A 60 -41.87 7.25 5.15
CA LEU A 60 -42.04 6.22 4.11
C LEU A 60 -42.14 4.82 4.74
N GLU A 61 -43.21 4.08 4.42
CA GLU A 61 -43.42 2.72 4.95
C GLU A 61 -42.51 1.67 4.30
N ARG A 62 -42.14 1.87 3.03
CA ARG A 62 -41.35 0.89 2.27
C ARG A 62 -39.88 0.94 2.69
N ALA A 63 -39.42 -0.12 3.34
CA ALA A 63 -38.00 -0.32 3.65
C ALA A 63 -37.18 -0.48 2.37
N LEU A 64 -35.99 0.14 2.36
CA LEU A 64 -34.97 -0.05 1.35
C LEU A 64 -34.17 -1.33 1.61
N ASP A 65 -33.80 -1.55 2.87
CA ASP A 65 -33.03 -2.72 3.32
C ASP A 65 -33.27 -2.99 4.81
N GLN A 66 -33.00 -4.23 5.25
CA GLN A 66 -32.84 -4.59 6.67
C GLN A 66 -31.36 -4.50 7.03
N VAL A 67 -31.04 -3.78 8.10
CA VAL A 67 -29.66 -3.42 8.46
C VAL A 67 -29.38 -3.64 9.94
N VAL A 68 -28.11 -3.72 10.28
CA VAL A 68 -27.59 -3.60 11.64
C VAL A 68 -26.91 -2.24 11.77
N ALA A 69 -27.41 -1.39 12.65
CA ALA A 69 -26.83 -0.10 12.97
C ALA A 69 -26.05 -0.17 14.29
N THR A 70 -24.84 0.40 14.32
CA THR A 70 -24.01 0.50 15.52
C THR A 70 -23.58 1.96 15.71
N TYR A 71 -23.82 2.51 16.89
CA TYR A 71 -23.45 3.87 17.26
C TYR A 71 -22.19 3.90 18.14
N PHE A 72 -21.23 4.74 17.81
CA PHE A 72 -19.99 4.98 18.55
C PHE A 72 -19.95 6.45 18.96
N PRO A 73 -20.27 6.79 20.22
CA PRO A 73 -20.17 8.17 20.68
C PRO A 73 -18.71 8.63 20.73
N GLY A 74 -18.47 9.88 20.35
CA GLY A 74 -17.20 10.55 20.57
C GLY A 74 -16.89 10.68 22.07
N PRO A 75 -15.62 10.79 22.48
CA PRO A 75 -14.40 10.76 21.66
C PRO A 75 -13.91 9.34 21.33
N ALA A 76 -14.57 8.30 21.84
CA ALA A 76 -14.12 6.92 21.75
C ALA A 76 -14.73 6.20 20.52
N SER A 77 -14.45 6.80 19.36
CA SER A 77 -14.79 6.34 18.00
C SER A 77 -13.55 6.39 17.10
N TYR A 78 -13.69 5.99 15.83
CA TYR A 78 -12.59 6.03 14.84
C TYR A 78 -12.12 7.47 14.57
N THR A 79 -13.04 8.38 14.26
CA THR A 79 -12.74 9.78 13.94
C THR A 79 -12.56 10.66 15.17
N GLY A 80 -12.95 10.19 16.36
CA GLY A 80 -13.03 11.01 17.57
C GLY A 80 -14.33 11.81 17.69
N GLU A 81 -15.21 11.72 16.69
CA GLU A 81 -16.55 12.31 16.69
C GLU A 81 -17.61 11.24 16.98
N ASP A 82 -18.88 11.62 16.99
CA ASP A 82 -19.96 10.65 16.90
C ASP A 82 -19.91 9.93 15.54
N VAL A 83 -19.93 8.60 15.57
CA VAL A 83 -19.90 7.75 14.36
C VAL A 83 -21.06 6.76 14.40
N VAL A 84 -21.75 6.59 13.28
CA VAL A 84 -22.73 5.52 13.08
C VAL A 84 -22.30 4.65 11.91
N GLU A 85 -22.27 3.35 12.10
CA GLU A 85 -22.04 2.36 11.04
C GLU A 85 -23.33 1.60 10.75
N ILE A 86 -23.74 1.61 9.48
CA ILE A 86 -24.94 0.94 8.98
C ILE A 86 -24.49 -0.23 8.10
N SER A 87 -24.60 -1.44 8.63
CA SER A 87 -24.27 -2.69 7.94
C SER A 87 -25.52 -3.30 7.30
N GLY A 88 -25.59 -3.30 5.98
CA GLY A 88 -26.69 -3.90 5.20
C GLY A 88 -26.19 -4.91 4.17
N HIS A 89 -27.03 -5.26 3.21
CA HIS A 89 -26.62 -6.12 2.10
C HIS A 89 -25.60 -5.39 1.21
N GLY A 90 -24.54 -6.10 0.80
CA GLY A 90 -23.46 -5.56 -0.05
C GLY A 90 -23.85 -5.36 -1.52
N SER A 91 -25.04 -4.82 -1.78
CA SER A 91 -25.52 -4.43 -3.10
C SER A 91 -25.14 -2.96 -3.38
N PRO A 92 -24.40 -2.66 -4.46
CA PRO A 92 -24.03 -1.29 -4.80
C PRO A 92 -25.22 -0.34 -4.94
N VAL A 93 -26.38 -0.84 -5.39
CA VAL A 93 -27.60 -0.05 -5.53
C VAL A 93 -28.17 0.29 -4.15
N LEU A 94 -28.21 -0.66 -3.22
CA LEU A 94 -28.72 -0.44 -1.87
C LEU A 94 -27.80 0.49 -1.08
N GLN A 95 -26.48 0.27 -1.12
CA GLN A 95 -25.50 1.14 -0.48
C GLN A 95 -25.63 2.60 -0.96
N ARG A 96 -25.77 2.81 -2.29
CA ARG A 96 -25.99 4.14 -2.86
C ARG A 96 -27.28 4.78 -2.33
N GLN A 97 -28.38 4.03 -2.27
CA GLN A 97 -29.65 4.53 -1.74
C GLN A 97 -29.56 4.91 -0.25
N VAL A 98 -28.82 4.14 0.55
CA VAL A 98 -28.56 4.46 1.97
C VAL A 98 -27.76 5.76 2.07
N VAL A 99 -26.66 5.88 1.32
CA VAL A 99 -25.84 7.11 1.29
C VAL A 99 -26.69 8.32 0.88
N GLU A 100 -27.48 8.21 -0.20
CA GLU A 100 -28.36 9.30 -0.65
C GLU A 100 -29.42 9.68 0.41
N ALA A 101 -29.95 8.70 1.15
CA ALA A 101 -30.89 8.97 2.24
C ALA A 101 -30.23 9.73 3.39
N VAL A 102 -29.01 9.34 3.77
CA VAL A 102 -28.23 10.02 4.83
C VAL A 102 -27.80 11.43 4.38
N VAL A 103 -27.46 11.62 3.10
CA VAL A 103 -27.18 12.95 2.53
C VAL A 103 -28.42 13.84 2.60
N ARG A 104 -29.61 13.31 2.25
CA ARG A 104 -30.88 14.04 2.41
C ARG A 104 -31.22 14.37 3.86
N ALA A 105 -30.68 13.61 4.82
CA ALA A 105 -30.80 13.87 6.25
C ALA A 105 -29.78 14.89 6.80
N GLY A 106 -28.99 15.54 5.93
CA GLY A 106 -28.10 16.65 6.29
C GLY A 106 -26.61 16.31 6.29
N ALA A 107 -26.21 15.09 5.94
CA ALA A 107 -24.80 14.76 5.77
C ALA A 107 -24.28 15.17 4.38
N ARG A 108 -22.96 15.32 4.24
CA ARG A 108 -22.24 15.49 2.98
C ARG A 108 -21.51 14.20 2.62
N LEU A 109 -21.24 13.96 1.34
CA LEU A 109 -20.31 12.89 0.94
C LEU A 109 -18.90 13.16 1.46
N ALA A 110 -18.27 12.16 2.06
CA ALA A 110 -16.89 12.25 2.49
C ALA A 110 -15.92 12.36 1.30
N GLU A 111 -14.85 13.15 1.46
CA GLU A 111 -13.71 13.19 0.55
C GLU A 111 -12.78 11.97 0.77
N PRO A 112 -11.89 11.63 -0.19
CA PRO A 112 -10.90 10.57 -0.01
C PRO A 112 -10.04 10.79 1.24
N GLY A 113 -9.96 9.78 2.11
CA GLY A 113 -9.19 9.84 3.36
C GLY A 113 -9.82 10.69 4.47
N GLU A 114 -11.00 11.29 4.27
CA GLU A 114 -11.55 12.29 5.19
C GLU A 114 -11.81 11.75 6.61
N PHE A 115 -12.25 10.49 6.75
CA PHE A 115 -12.43 9.88 8.07
C PHE A 115 -11.11 9.76 8.85
N THR A 116 -10.03 9.34 8.18
CA THR A 116 -8.70 9.20 8.80
C THR A 116 -8.11 10.58 9.10
N LEU A 117 -8.31 11.55 8.20
CA LEU A 117 -7.94 12.94 8.44
C LEU A 117 -8.62 13.51 9.70
N ARG A 118 -9.92 13.26 9.90
CA ARG A 118 -10.63 13.68 11.11
C ARG A 118 -10.09 13.00 12.36
N ALA A 119 -9.76 11.72 12.28
CA ALA A 119 -9.11 11.01 13.39
C ALA A 119 -7.78 11.66 13.79
N PHE A 120 -6.97 12.07 12.80
CA PHE A 120 -5.74 12.82 13.02
C PHE A 120 -5.99 14.19 13.66
N VAL A 121 -6.89 15.00 13.08
CA VAL A 121 -7.21 16.34 13.57
C VAL A 121 -7.76 16.32 15.02
N ASN A 122 -8.54 15.29 15.36
CA ASN A 122 -9.09 15.10 16.70
C ASN A 122 -8.11 14.42 17.68
N GLY A 123 -6.85 14.20 17.29
CA GLY A 123 -5.82 13.62 18.14
C GLY A 123 -6.06 12.15 18.52
N ARG A 124 -6.87 11.42 17.75
CA ARG A 124 -7.06 9.97 17.92
C ARG A 124 -5.85 9.17 17.47
N MET A 125 -5.11 9.72 16.52
CA MET A 125 -3.89 9.17 15.94
C MET A 125 -3.00 10.32 15.46
N ASP A 126 -1.69 10.09 15.34
CA ASP A 126 -0.80 11.04 14.68
C ASP A 126 -0.72 10.80 13.17
N LEU A 127 0.12 11.59 12.48
CA LEU A 127 0.26 11.50 11.03
C LEU A 127 0.89 10.16 10.58
N VAL A 128 1.85 9.64 11.35
CA VAL A 128 2.52 8.36 11.03
C VAL A 128 1.53 7.21 11.12
N GLN A 129 0.70 7.20 12.15
CA GLN A 129 -0.38 6.24 12.32
C GLN A 129 -1.44 6.38 11.23
N ALA A 130 -1.78 7.60 10.82
CA ALA A 130 -2.73 7.85 9.73
C ALA A 130 -2.21 7.28 8.39
N GLU A 131 -0.93 7.48 8.06
CA GLU A 131 -0.29 6.87 6.89
C GLU A 131 -0.27 5.33 6.99
N ALA A 132 0.01 4.80 8.18
CA ALA A 132 0.04 3.36 8.43
C ALA A 132 -1.32 2.67 8.21
N VAL A 133 -2.45 3.38 8.38
CA VAL A 133 -3.78 2.86 8.00
C VAL A 133 -3.85 2.57 6.50
N ALA A 134 -3.36 3.48 5.67
CA ALA A 134 -3.35 3.29 4.22
C ALA A 134 -2.41 2.14 3.83
N ASP A 135 -1.20 2.13 4.39
CA ASP A 135 -0.22 1.06 4.14
C ASP A 135 -0.75 -0.32 4.56
N LEU A 136 -1.51 -0.42 5.64
CA LEU A 136 -2.13 -1.67 6.10
C LEU A 136 -3.24 -2.16 5.16
N ILE A 137 -4.04 -1.24 4.62
CA ILE A 137 -5.11 -1.57 3.65
C ILE A 137 -4.50 -2.01 2.32
N GLU A 138 -3.38 -1.40 1.91
CA GLU A 138 -2.68 -1.68 0.64
C GLU A 138 -1.70 -2.85 0.73
N ALA A 139 -1.37 -3.32 1.94
CA ALA A 139 -0.42 -4.40 2.16
C ALA A 139 -0.79 -5.67 1.37
N VAL A 140 0.15 -6.15 0.56
CA VAL A 140 0.00 -7.38 -0.21
C VAL A 140 0.81 -8.54 0.37
N THR A 141 1.85 -8.26 1.18
CA THR A 141 2.62 -9.29 1.88
C THR A 141 2.36 -9.28 3.40
N PRO A 142 2.51 -10.42 4.10
CA PRO A 142 2.41 -10.46 5.56
C PRO A 142 3.40 -9.52 6.27
N LEU A 143 4.59 -9.32 5.69
CA LEU A 143 5.60 -8.42 6.24
C LEU A 143 5.17 -6.95 6.15
N GLN A 144 4.61 -6.53 5.01
CA GLN A 144 4.02 -5.18 4.87
C GLN A 144 2.93 -4.94 5.90
N ALA A 145 2.00 -5.89 6.03
CA ALA A 145 0.89 -5.78 6.98
C ALA A 145 1.41 -5.69 8.43
N ARG A 146 2.43 -6.48 8.79
CA ARG A 146 3.06 -6.41 10.11
C ARG A 146 3.68 -5.05 10.37
N VAL A 147 4.53 -4.55 9.46
CA VAL A 147 5.22 -3.26 9.62
C VAL A 147 4.22 -2.11 9.71
N ALA A 148 3.19 -2.10 8.86
CA ALA A 148 2.12 -1.10 8.92
C ALA A 148 1.33 -1.19 10.25
N PHE A 149 1.05 -2.39 10.73
CA PHE A 149 0.37 -2.59 12.01
C PHE A 149 1.22 -2.08 13.20
N ASP A 150 2.51 -2.38 13.24
CA ASP A 150 3.42 -1.91 14.30
C ASP A 150 3.55 -0.37 14.29
N GLN A 151 3.51 0.26 13.10
CA GLN A 151 3.46 1.72 12.99
C GLN A 151 2.12 2.29 13.47
N LEU A 152 1.01 1.62 13.16
CA LEU A 152 -0.32 1.98 13.65
C LEU A 152 -0.41 1.88 15.19
N GLU A 153 0.27 0.92 15.81
CA GLU A 153 0.43 0.82 17.27
C GLU A 153 1.33 1.92 17.87
N GLY A 154 1.97 2.74 17.03
CA GLY A 154 2.72 3.92 17.46
C GLY A 154 4.20 3.64 17.78
N THR A 155 4.79 2.57 17.26
CA THR A 155 6.22 2.27 17.50
C THR A 155 7.15 3.40 17.04
N VAL A 156 6.91 3.95 15.84
CA VAL A 156 7.66 5.09 15.29
C VAL A 156 7.30 6.38 16.04
N THR A 157 6.02 6.61 16.33
CA THR A 157 5.53 7.73 17.14
C THR A 157 6.24 7.82 18.49
N ALA A 158 6.33 6.70 19.21
CA ALA A 158 6.98 6.63 20.51
C ALA A 158 8.48 6.93 20.41
N ALA A 159 9.15 6.41 19.37
CA ALA A 159 10.57 6.66 19.15
C ALA A 159 10.87 8.13 18.85
N ILE A 160 10.04 8.78 18.01
CA ILE A 160 10.15 10.21 17.69
C ILE A 160 9.80 11.05 18.92
N GLY A 161 8.69 10.76 19.60
CA GLY A 161 8.25 11.48 20.80
C GLY A 161 9.28 11.44 21.92
N ALA A 162 10.02 10.33 22.07
CA ALA A 162 11.10 10.23 23.06
C ALA A 162 12.37 11.01 22.66
N ILE A 163 12.56 11.36 21.38
CA ILE A 163 13.63 12.27 20.94
C ILE A 163 13.16 13.72 21.15
N ASP A 164 11.92 14.01 20.76
CA ASP A 164 11.28 15.32 20.90
C ASP A 164 11.22 15.77 22.37
N ALA A 165 10.77 14.91 23.28
CA ALA A 165 10.73 15.22 24.72
C ALA A 165 12.10 15.55 25.31
N ALA A 166 13.15 14.86 24.85
CA ALA A 166 14.52 15.11 25.30
C ALA A 166 15.08 16.41 24.71
N LEU A 167 14.76 16.73 23.46
CA LEU A 167 15.11 18.02 22.84
C LEU A 167 14.38 19.19 23.53
N PHE A 168 13.12 19.00 23.88
CA PHE A 168 12.32 19.98 24.61
C PHE A 168 12.94 20.28 25.99
N ASP A 169 13.26 19.24 26.77
CA ASP A 169 13.90 19.40 28.08
C ASP A 169 15.28 20.07 27.99
N LEU A 170 16.09 19.68 26.99
CA LEU A 170 17.37 20.33 26.72
C LEU A 170 17.19 21.81 26.37
N THR A 171 16.21 22.14 25.52
CA THR A 171 15.91 23.52 25.12
C THR A 171 15.49 24.36 26.33
N ALA A 172 14.59 23.84 27.17
CA ALA A 172 14.13 24.52 28.38
C ALA A 172 15.28 24.83 29.36
N ARG A 173 16.23 23.89 29.55
CA ARG A 173 17.42 24.12 30.41
C ARG A 173 18.38 25.16 29.83
N LEU A 174 18.55 25.18 28.51
CA LEU A 174 19.38 26.16 27.83
C LEU A 174 18.75 27.57 27.90
N GLU A 175 17.45 27.69 27.65
CA GLU A 175 16.71 28.95 27.79
C GLU A 175 16.81 29.50 29.21
N ALA A 176 16.58 28.67 30.23
CA ALA A 176 16.73 29.08 31.63
C ALA A 176 18.17 29.56 31.97
N SER A 177 19.19 28.98 31.34
CA SER A 177 20.59 29.39 31.54
C SER A 177 20.93 30.71 30.84
N ILE A 178 20.18 31.08 29.80
CA ILE A 178 20.35 32.34 29.04
C ILE A 178 19.62 33.50 29.72
N ASP A 179 18.45 33.23 30.32
CA ASP A 179 17.60 34.26 30.92
C ASP A 179 18.12 34.80 32.26
N PHE A 180 18.90 34.00 33.01
CA PHE A 180 19.39 34.36 34.36
C PHE A 180 20.92 34.28 34.51
N PRO A 181 21.72 34.95 33.65
CA PRO A 181 23.18 34.82 33.67
C PRO A 181 23.81 35.43 34.94
N GLU A 182 23.16 36.43 35.55
CA GLU A 182 23.68 37.14 36.72
C GLU A 182 23.38 36.43 38.05
N GLU A 183 22.43 35.50 38.06
CA GLU A 183 22.08 34.73 39.25
C GLU A 183 23.02 33.54 39.50
N GLY A 184 23.99 33.31 38.61
CA GLY A 184 25.01 32.25 38.73
C GLY A 184 24.47 30.83 38.53
N TYR A 185 23.23 30.69 38.05
CA TYR A 185 22.64 29.40 37.75
C TYR A 185 23.08 28.91 36.37
N HIS A 186 23.91 27.86 36.33
CA HIS A 186 24.22 27.13 35.12
C HIS A 186 23.44 25.81 35.11
N PHE A 187 22.26 25.81 34.49
CA PHE A 187 21.42 24.61 34.38
C PHE A 187 21.91 23.63 33.30
N ALA A 188 22.84 24.06 32.45
CA ALA A 188 23.38 23.27 31.36
C ALA A 188 24.91 23.45 31.24
N GLU A 189 25.67 22.42 31.60
CA GLU A 189 27.11 22.39 31.34
C GLU A 189 27.40 22.02 29.88
N PRO A 190 28.29 22.73 29.16
CA PRO A 190 28.56 22.46 27.74
C PRO A 190 28.94 21.01 27.42
N ALA A 191 29.70 20.35 28.31
CA ALA A 191 30.11 18.97 28.14
C ALA A 191 28.94 17.98 28.28
N ALA A 192 28.01 18.25 29.21
CA ALA A 192 26.80 17.46 29.41
C ALA A 192 25.87 17.60 28.21
N VAL A 193 25.63 18.84 27.75
CA VAL A 193 24.84 19.16 26.55
C VAL A 193 25.40 18.45 25.32
N ALA A 194 26.70 18.53 25.09
CA ALA A 194 27.34 17.86 23.95
C ALA A 194 27.17 16.33 24.00
N THR A 195 27.14 15.74 25.19
CA THR A 195 26.96 14.30 25.37
C THR A 195 25.51 13.88 25.08
N GLU A 196 24.54 14.64 25.56
CA GLU A 196 23.12 14.41 25.30
C GLU A 196 22.79 14.57 23.80
N LEU A 197 23.30 15.62 23.16
CA LEU A 197 23.13 15.82 21.72
C LEU A 197 23.71 14.66 20.91
N ARG A 198 24.88 14.13 21.28
CA ARG A 198 25.45 12.93 20.64
C ARG A 198 24.54 11.72 20.80
N SER A 199 23.94 11.53 21.98
CA SER A 199 22.98 10.43 22.21
C SER A 199 21.73 10.58 21.34
N LEU A 200 21.17 11.79 21.24
CA LEU A 200 20.00 12.07 20.39
C LEU A 200 20.32 11.87 18.90
N GLN A 201 21.51 12.28 18.46
CA GLN A 201 22.00 12.01 17.10
C GLN A 201 22.10 10.52 16.82
N GLN A 202 22.65 9.72 17.75
CA GLN A 202 22.74 8.26 17.59
C GLN A 202 21.36 7.61 17.50
N ARG A 203 20.38 8.04 18.31
CA ARG A 203 18.99 7.55 18.25
C ARG A 203 18.34 7.89 16.91
N SER A 204 18.52 9.11 16.42
CA SER A 204 18.04 9.53 15.10
C SER A 204 18.69 8.72 13.96
N GLN A 205 20.01 8.51 14.02
CA GLN A 205 20.75 7.69 13.07
C GLN A 205 20.28 6.24 13.07
N ALA A 206 19.95 5.67 14.23
CA ALA A 206 19.39 4.32 14.33
C ALA A 206 18.02 4.20 13.66
N LEU A 207 17.16 5.22 13.76
CA LEU A 207 15.89 5.27 13.02
C LEU A 207 16.11 5.37 11.51
N LEU A 208 17.05 6.22 11.08
CA LEU A 208 17.39 6.39 9.67
C LEU A 208 18.04 5.14 9.06
N ALA A 209 18.82 4.38 9.84
CA ALA A 209 19.46 3.15 9.38
C ALA A 209 18.43 2.10 8.90
N GLY A 210 17.25 2.03 9.53
CA GLY A 210 16.16 1.14 9.12
C GLY A 210 15.29 1.68 7.96
N ALA A 211 15.44 2.95 7.58
CA ALA A 211 14.52 3.60 6.63
C ALA A 211 14.61 3.01 5.21
N ARG A 212 15.78 2.53 4.79
CA ARG A 212 15.96 1.91 3.48
C ARG A 212 15.20 0.57 3.39
N ALA A 213 15.39 -0.30 4.38
CA ALA A 213 14.65 -1.55 4.48
C ALA A 213 13.14 -1.30 4.64
N GLY A 214 12.74 -0.31 5.46
CA GLY A 214 11.34 0.08 5.61
C GLY A 214 10.69 0.52 4.30
N ARG A 215 11.37 1.36 3.49
CA ARG A 215 10.90 1.73 2.15
C ARG A 215 10.79 0.52 1.23
N LEU A 216 11.76 -0.40 1.27
CA LEU A 216 11.72 -1.61 0.46
C LEU A 216 10.52 -2.49 0.80
N VAL A 217 10.18 -2.64 2.09
CA VAL A 217 8.98 -3.35 2.52
C VAL A 217 7.73 -2.62 2.05
N ARG A 218 7.63 -1.31 2.29
CA ARG A 218 6.44 -0.50 1.98
C ARG A 218 6.15 -0.42 0.49
N GLU A 219 7.14 -0.03 -0.31
CA GLU A 219 6.98 0.29 -1.74
C GLU A 219 7.26 -0.92 -2.64
N GLY A 220 8.05 -1.88 -2.17
CA GLY A 220 8.49 -3.00 -2.99
C GLY A 220 9.50 -2.64 -4.07
N ARG A 221 9.54 -3.48 -5.10
CA ARG A 221 10.33 -3.25 -6.31
C ARG A 221 9.51 -3.55 -7.54
N GLN A 222 9.77 -2.80 -8.60
CA GLN A 222 9.20 -3.06 -9.91
C GLN A 222 10.19 -3.84 -10.78
N VAL A 223 9.70 -4.90 -11.43
CA VAL A 223 10.47 -5.72 -12.37
C VAL A 223 9.75 -5.83 -13.70
N VAL A 224 10.48 -5.58 -14.79
CA VAL A 224 9.95 -5.67 -16.15
C VAL A 224 10.36 -6.99 -16.78
N ILE A 225 9.41 -7.73 -17.35
CA ILE A 225 9.69 -8.97 -18.08
C ILE A 225 9.81 -8.68 -19.57
N LEU A 226 10.99 -8.91 -20.13
CA LEU A 226 11.31 -8.71 -21.55
C LEU A 226 11.68 -10.01 -22.26
N GLY A 227 11.63 -9.98 -23.59
CA GLY A 227 11.92 -11.13 -24.45
C GLY A 227 10.99 -11.16 -25.65
N LYS A 228 11.32 -11.99 -26.64
CA LYS A 228 10.53 -12.12 -27.87
C LYS A 228 9.19 -12.82 -27.68
N PRO A 229 8.27 -12.79 -28.66
CA PRO A 229 7.11 -13.66 -28.65
C PRO A 229 7.50 -15.14 -28.49
N ASN A 230 6.69 -15.90 -27.75
CA ASN A 230 6.83 -17.36 -27.56
C ASN A 230 8.12 -17.86 -26.88
N VAL A 231 8.92 -16.97 -26.27
CA VAL A 231 10.09 -17.36 -25.45
C VAL A 231 9.71 -17.83 -24.05
N GLY A 232 8.47 -17.61 -23.61
CA GLY A 232 7.97 -18.04 -22.30
C GLY A 232 7.65 -16.93 -21.29
N LYS A 233 7.62 -15.66 -21.70
CA LYS A 233 7.30 -14.50 -20.83
C LYS A 233 6.01 -14.68 -20.01
N SER A 234 4.88 -14.97 -20.66
CA SER A 234 3.60 -15.13 -19.97
C SER A 234 3.59 -16.35 -19.04
N THR A 235 4.33 -17.40 -19.39
CA THR A 235 4.53 -18.56 -18.51
C THR A 235 5.35 -18.19 -17.27
N LEU A 236 6.39 -17.37 -17.44
CA LEU A 236 7.19 -16.86 -16.33
C LEU A 236 6.36 -15.95 -15.42
N PHE A 237 5.65 -14.98 -16.00
CA PHE A 237 4.76 -14.06 -15.30
C PHE A 237 3.76 -14.83 -14.41
N ASN A 238 3.02 -15.78 -15.00
CA ASN A 238 2.06 -16.59 -14.24
C ASN A 238 2.71 -17.46 -13.16
N ARG A 239 3.94 -17.94 -13.34
CA ARG A 239 4.67 -18.69 -12.32
C ARG A 239 5.11 -17.83 -11.15
N LEU A 240 5.56 -16.61 -11.43
CA LEU A 240 5.93 -15.66 -10.37
C LEU A 240 4.70 -15.23 -9.56
N LEU A 241 3.53 -15.12 -10.20
CA LEU A 241 2.24 -14.87 -9.54
C LEU A 241 1.64 -16.09 -8.81
N GLY A 242 2.04 -17.31 -9.18
CA GLY A 242 1.39 -18.56 -8.76
C GLY A 242 1.95 -19.23 -7.50
N ALA A 243 3.09 -18.79 -6.96
CA ALA A 243 3.56 -19.20 -5.62
C ALA A 243 2.79 -18.43 -4.53
N PRO A 244 2.86 -18.80 -3.22
CA PRO A 244 1.81 -18.54 -2.23
C PRO A 244 1.21 -17.14 -2.39
N ARG A 245 -0.04 -17.11 -2.87
CA ARG A 245 -0.70 -15.90 -3.35
C ARG A 245 -0.75 -14.86 -2.23
N ALA A 246 -0.16 -13.70 -2.48
CA ALA A 246 -0.73 -12.45 -1.98
C ALA A 246 -2.15 -12.34 -2.55
N ILE A 247 -3.17 -12.35 -1.70
CA ILE A 247 -4.56 -12.19 -2.15
C ILE A 247 -4.75 -10.73 -2.56
N VAL A 248 -4.44 -10.42 -3.82
CA VAL A 248 -4.79 -9.12 -4.41
C VAL A 248 -6.28 -9.16 -4.73
N THR A 249 -7.06 -8.31 -4.08
CA THR A 249 -8.44 -8.10 -4.49
C THR A 249 -8.44 -7.27 -5.77
N ALA A 250 -9.03 -7.81 -6.83
CA ALA A 250 -9.22 -7.06 -8.07
C ALA A 250 -10.19 -5.89 -7.77
N VAL A 251 -9.69 -4.66 -7.73
CA VAL A 251 -10.54 -3.46 -7.77
C VAL A 251 -10.83 -3.20 -9.25
N PRO A 252 -12.05 -3.45 -9.75
CA PRO A 252 -12.37 -3.18 -11.15
C PRO A 252 -12.49 -1.66 -11.31
N GLY A 253 -11.54 -1.01 -11.98
CA GLY A 253 -11.71 0.40 -12.34
C GLY A 253 -10.45 1.25 -12.52
N THR A 254 -9.26 0.81 -12.12
CA THR A 254 -8.01 1.56 -12.37
C THR A 254 -7.43 1.20 -13.75
N THR A 255 -8.21 1.54 -14.77
CA THR A 255 -7.82 1.92 -16.14
C THR A 255 -6.54 1.30 -16.77
N ARG A 256 -6.74 0.21 -17.52
CA ARG A 256 -6.43 0.05 -18.96
C ARG A 256 -4.98 0.17 -19.52
N ASP A 257 -3.92 0.24 -18.72
CA ASP A 257 -2.53 0.39 -19.18
C ASP A 257 -1.56 -0.58 -18.46
N LEU A 258 -0.80 -1.40 -19.23
CA LEU A 258 0.14 -2.46 -18.79
C LEU A 258 -0.46 -3.50 -17.79
N LEU A 259 -0.37 -4.80 -18.12
CA LEU A 259 -0.65 -5.86 -17.14
C LEU A 259 0.39 -5.77 -16.02
N THR A 260 0.00 -5.12 -14.93
CA THR A 260 0.83 -4.91 -13.74
C THR A 260 0.19 -5.71 -12.62
N GLU A 261 0.92 -6.69 -12.12
CA GLU A 261 0.45 -7.58 -11.05
C GLU A 261 1.52 -7.66 -9.98
N THR A 262 1.11 -7.73 -8.71
CA THR A 262 2.04 -7.79 -7.59
C THR A 262 2.19 -9.23 -7.10
N ALA A 263 3.43 -9.70 -7.04
CA ALA A 263 3.82 -10.99 -6.48
C ALA A 263 4.54 -10.80 -5.14
N GLU A 264 4.64 -11.86 -4.34
CA GLU A 264 5.53 -11.92 -3.19
C GLU A 264 6.79 -12.71 -3.54
N VAL A 265 7.96 -12.16 -3.20
CA VAL A 265 9.24 -12.87 -3.20
C VAL A 265 9.92 -12.55 -1.85
N ASP A 266 10.36 -13.57 -1.11
CA ASP A 266 10.89 -13.54 0.27
C ASP A 266 10.25 -12.48 1.19
N GLY A 267 8.90 -12.42 1.21
CA GLY A 267 8.15 -11.49 2.05
C GLY A 267 8.04 -10.06 1.53
N LEU A 268 8.71 -9.72 0.42
CA LEU A 268 8.66 -8.40 -0.21
C LEU A 268 7.71 -8.36 -1.42
N PRO A 269 6.98 -7.25 -1.59
CA PRO A 269 6.14 -7.04 -2.77
C PRO A 269 7.01 -6.77 -4.00
N LEU A 270 6.69 -7.49 -5.08
CA LEU A 270 7.32 -7.39 -6.38
C LEU A 270 6.27 -7.07 -7.43
N THR A 271 6.27 -5.85 -7.94
CA THR A 271 5.39 -5.43 -9.03
C THR A 271 5.95 -5.89 -10.36
N LEU A 272 5.28 -6.85 -10.98
CA LEU A 272 5.65 -7.39 -12.30
C LEU A 272 4.93 -6.62 -13.39
N VAL A 273 5.69 -6.10 -14.34
CA VAL A 273 5.14 -5.45 -15.53
C VAL A 273 5.36 -6.33 -16.75
N ASP A 274 4.26 -6.85 -17.31
CA ASP A 274 4.31 -7.64 -18.55
C ASP A 274 4.27 -6.72 -19.77
N THR A 275 5.35 -6.72 -20.56
CA THR A 275 5.38 -5.99 -21.82
C THR A 275 4.65 -6.73 -22.95
N ALA A 276 4.25 -8.00 -22.75
CA ALA A 276 3.50 -8.77 -23.75
C ALA A 276 2.02 -8.33 -23.89
N GLY A 277 1.51 -7.54 -22.94
CA GLY A 277 0.20 -6.88 -23.02
C GLY A 277 0.17 -5.70 -24.00
N ILE A 278 1.33 -5.24 -24.48
CA ILE A 278 1.46 -4.23 -25.54
C ILE A 278 1.28 -4.95 -26.88
N ARG A 279 0.04 -5.35 -27.22
CA ARG A 279 -0.26 -5.84 -28.57
C ARG A 279 -0.43 -4.64 -29.51
N PRO A 280 0.08 -4.73 -30.76
CA PRO A 280 -0.24 -3.77 -31.80
C PRO A 280 -1.71 -3.93 -32.20
N THR A 281 -2.52 -2.91 -31.92
CA THR A 281 -3.77 -2.67 -32.65
C THR A 281 -3.51 -1.51 -33.60
N ALA A 282 -3.95 -1.65 -34.86
CA ALA A 282 -3.65 -0.73 -35.95
C ALA A 282 -4.04 0.73 -35.62
N ASP A 283 -3.09 1.63 -35.90
CA ASP A 283 -3.10 3.11 -35.80
C ASP A 283 -3.02 3.77 -34.40
N ALA A 284 -2.13 4.77 -34.31
CA ALA A 284 -1.81 5.70 -33.20
C ALA A 284 -1.32 5.13 -31.85
N VAL A 285 -1.60 3.87 -31.51
CA VAL A 285 -1.24 3.24 -30.21
C VAL A 285 0.23 2.81 -30.11
N GLU A 286 0.93 2.74 -31.26
CA GLU A 286 2.26 2.12 -31.40
C GLU A 286 3.40 2.95 -30.78
N SER A 287 3.37 4.28 -30.92
CA SER A 287 4.33 5.19 -30.29
C SER A 287 4.18 5.23 -28.78
N GLU A 288 2.94 5.14 -28.29
CA GLU A 288 2.61 5.12 -26.87
C GLU A 288 3.01 3.79 -26.21
N GLY A 289 2.86 2.65 -26.90
CA GLY A 289 3.31 1.34 -26.40
C GLY A 289 4.83 1.26 -26.23
N VAL A 290 5.60 1.74 -27.21
CA VAL A 290 7.07 1.79 -27.13
C VAL A 290 7.54 2.81 -26.09
N ALA A 291 6.92 4.00 -26.02
CA ALA A 291 7.24 4.98 -24.98
C ALA A 291 6.94 4.45 -23.57
N ARG A 292 5.85 3.69 -23.39
CA ARG A 292 5.49 3.05 -22.12
C ARG A 292 6.44 1.92 -21.71
N ALA A 293 6.83 1.05 -22.65
CA ALA A 293 7.84 0.02 -22.37
C ALA A 293 9.18 0.65 -21.96
N ARG A 294 9.59 1.74 -22.62
CA ARG A 294 10.78 2.52 -22.25
C ARG A 294 10.62 3.22 -20.90
N GLY A 295 9.46 3.80 -20.61
CA GLY A 295 9.16 4.42 -19.32
C GLY A 295 9.20 3.41 -18.18
N ALA A 296 8.60 2.22 -18.36
CA ALA A 296 8.66 1.13 -17.40
C ALA A 296 10.10 0.65 -17.15
N LEU A 297 10.94 0.58 -18.19
CA LEU A 297 12.36 0.23 -18.06
C LEU A 297 13.17 1.29 -17.30
N GLN A 298 12.81 2.57 -17.40
CA GLN A 298 13.50 3.66 -16.68
C GLN A 298 13.24 3.63 -15.17
N VAL A 299 12.06 3.17 -14.75
CA VAL A 299 11.68 3.09 -13.33
C VAL A 299 11.86 1.70 -12.73
N ALA A 300 12.10 0.68 -13.56
CA ALA A 300 12.30 -0.69 -13.11
C ALA A 300 13.56 -0.81 -12.25
N ALA A 301 13.43 -1.50 -11.12
CA ALA A 301 14.56 -1.88 -10.29
C ALA A 301 15.38 -3.01 -10.91
N ALA A 302 14.75 -3.88 -11.71
CA ALA A 302 15.45 -4.85 -12.53
C ALA A 302 14.65 -5.32 -13.75
N VAL A 303 15.34 -5.97 -14.69
CA VAL A 303 14.79 -6.58 -15.90
C VAL A 303 14.93 -8.10 -15.84
N LEU A 304 13.85 -8.83 -16.13
CA LEU A 304 13.89 -10.26 -16.43
C LEU A 304 13.92 -10.45 -17.95
N LEU A 305 15.11 -10.69 -18.51
CA LEU A 305 15.26 -10.92 -19.95
C LEU A 305 15.13 -12.41 -20.26
N VAL A 306 14.04 -12.80 -20.91
CA VAL A 306 13.74 -14.19 -21.25
C VAL A 306 14.21 -14.54 -22.66
N LEU A 307 15.13 -15.50 -22.76
CA LEU A 307 15.67 -16.01 -24.01
C LEU A 307 15.32 -17.50 -24.19
N ASP A 308 15.14 -17.93 -25.44
CA ASP A 308 14.86 -19.32 -25.79
C ASP A 308 16.15 -20.02 -26.23
N ARG A 309 16.63 -20.99 -25.42
CA ARG A 309 17.86 -21.72 -25.71
C ARG A 309 17.74 -22.77 -26.83
N SER A 310 16.51 -23.09 -27.24
CA SER A 310 16.22 -24.14 -28.22
C SER A 310 16.27 -23.66 -29.68
N ARG A 311 16.62 -22.39 -29.91
CA ARG A 311 16.80 -21.77 -31.23
C ARG A 311 18.03 -20.85 -31.21
N ALA A 312 18.63 -20.58 -32.36
CA ALA A 312 19.74 -19.65 -32.47
C ALA A 312 19.31 -18.21 -32.10
N LEU A 313 20.21 -17.44 -31.50
CA LEU A 313 20.02 -16.02 -31.23
C LEU A 313 20.07 -15.22 -32.54
N ASP A 314 18.99 -14.50 -32.83
CA ASP A 314 18.90 -13.59 -33.98
C ASP A 314 19.10 -12.12 -33.58
N ASP A 315 18.92 -11.21 -34.54
CA ASP A 315 19.22 -9.79 -34.37
C ASP A 315 18.34 -9.12 -33.29
N GLU A 316 17.08 -9.55 -33.15
CA GLU A 316 16.15 -9.02 -32.14
C GLU A 316 16.56 -9.48 -30.72
N ASP A 317 16.97 -10.75 -30.57
CA ASP A 317 17.52 -11.24 -29.29
C ASP A 317 18.81 -10.46 -28.92
N ARG A 318 19.67 -10.18 -29.90
CA ARG A 318 20.91 -9.39 -29.72
C ARG A 318 20.63 -7.92 -29.43
N GLU A 319 19.55 -7.37 -29.96
CA GLU A 319 19.11 -6.00 -29.69
C GLU A 319 18.61 -5.85 -28.26
N LEU A 320 17.70 -6.73 -27.81
CA LEU A 320 17.25 -6.75 -26.41
C LEU A 320 18.41 -6.91 -25.42
N LEU A 321 19.40 -7.75 -25.76
CA LEU A 321 20.62 -7.92 -24.97
C LEU A 321 21.45 -6.63 -24.89
N ARG A 322 21.49 -5.81 -25.96
CA ARG A 322 22.18 -4.51 -25.98
C ARG A 322 21.40 -3.44 -25.24
N GLU A 323 20.10 -3.34 -25.49
CA GLU A 323 19.22 -2.32 -24.90
C GLU A 323 19.16 -2.42 -23.37
N THR A 324 19.18 -3.64 -22.84
CA THR A 324 19.07 -3.88 -21.38
C THR A 324 20.41 -4.06 -20.68
N ALA A 325 21.54 -3.89 -21.37
CA ALA A 325 22.88 -4.12 -20.81
C ALA A 325 23.27 -3.14 -19.69
N ALA A 326 22.68 -1.94 -19.66
CA ALA A 326 22.94 -0.94 -18.64
C ALA A 326 21.98 -1.04 -17.42
N ALA A 327 20.97 -1.90 -17.49
CA ALA A 327 20.01 -2.11 -16.41
C ALA A 327 20.44 -3.30 -15.56
N ASP A 328 20.10 -3.27 -14.27
CA ASP A 328 20.15 -4.45 -13.42
C ASP A 328 19.23 -5.53 -14.02
N ARG A 329 19.78 -6.68 -14.39
CA ARG A 329 19.01 -7.72 -15.09
C ARG A 329 19.37 -9.14 -14.68
N VAL A 330 18.36 -10.02 -14.75
CA VAL A 330 18.56 -11.48 -14.72
C VAL A 330 18.20 -12.03 -16.09
N ILE A 331 19.13 -12.80 -16.68
CA ILE A 331 18.91 -13.47 -17.95
C ILE A 331 18.29 -14.84 -17.67
N VAL A 332 17.03 -15.01 -18.07
CA VAL A 332 16.27 -16.26 -17.94
C VAL A 332 16.44 -17.06 -19.23
N VAL A 333 17.28 -18.08 -19.18
CA VAL A 333 17.56 -18.99 -20.30
C VAL A 333 16.52 -20.11 -20.27
N ASN A 334 15.39 -19.89 -20.95
CA ASN A 334 14.24 -20.78 -20.91
C ASN A 334 14.34 -21.94 -21.94
N LYS A 335 13.45 -22.91 -21.80
CA LYS A 335 13.30 -24.14 -22.59
C LYS A 335 14.44 -25.15 -22.36
N ALA A 336 14.87 -25.28 -21.10
CA ALA A 336 15.83 -26.29 -20.66
C ALA A 336 15.34 -27.74 -20.84
N ASP A 337 14.04 -27.94 -21.11
CA ASP A 337 13.47 -29.22 -21.55
C ASP A 337 13.92 -29.66 -22.95
N ARG A 338 14.61 -28.80 -23.70
CA ARG A 338 15.04 -29.05 -25.09
C ARG A 338 16.55 -28.98 -25.24
N PRO A 339 17.13 -29.67 -26.26
CA PRO A 339 18.55 -29.53 -26.58
C PRO A 339 18.92 -28.06 -26.84
N PRO A 340 20.03 -27.57 -26.27
CA PRO A 340 20.49 -26.21 -26.51
C PRO A 340 21.05 -26.05 -27.92
N VAL A 341 20.77 -24.90 -28.53
CA VAL A 341 21.40 -24.43 -29.78
C VAL A 341 22.56 -23.46 -29.49
N TRP A 342 22.60 -22.90 -28.28
CA TRP A 342 23.67 -22.02 -27.78
C TRP A 342 23.83 -22.23 -26.27
N ASP A 343 25.01 -21.90 -25.73
CA ASP A 343 25.26 -21.97 -24.29
C ASP A 343 25.06 -20.59 -23.64
N ALA A 344 24.50 -20.59 -22.43
CA ALA A 344 24.35 -19.36 -21.65
C ALA A 344 25.69 -18.67 -21.44
N GLY A 345 26.78 -19.44 -21.31
CA GLY A 345 28.18 -19.02 -21.23
C GLY A 345 28.61 -18.06 -22.34
N ASP A 346 28.10 -18.26 -23.55
CA ASP A 346 28.50 -17.52 -24.76
C ASP A 346 27.88 -16.11 -24.85
N LEU A 347 26.97 -15.77 -23.95
CA LEU A 347 26.39 -14.43 -23.90
C LEU A 347 27.44 -13.41 -23.44
N PRO A 348 27.47 -12.20 -24.04
CA PRO A 348 28.52 -11.21 -23.82
C PRO A 348 28.49 -10.53 -22.43
N ASP A 349 27.47 -10.77 -21.60
CA ASP A 349 27.20 -9.97 -20.39
C ASP A 349 27.19 -10.75 -19.07
N ALA A 350 27.74 -10.17 -18.00
CA ALA A 350 28.07 -10.81 -16.73
C ALA A 350 26.92 -10.87 -15.69
N GLY A 351 25.71 -10.41 -16.01
CA GLY A 351 24.57 -10.48 -15.08
C GLY A 351 24.17 -11.92 -14.69
N PRO A 352 23.43 -12.12 -13.58
CA PRO A 352 22.96 -13.44 -13.16
C PRO A 352 22.19 -14.17 -14.27
N ARG A 353 22.54 -15.44 -14.52
CA ARG A 353 21.93 -16.27 -15.56
C ARG A 353 21.23 -17.46 -14.90
N VAL A 354 19.96 -17.66 -15.22
CA VAL A 354 19.16 -18.76 -14.67
C VAL A 354 18.60 -19.59 -15.82
N THR A 355 19.09 -20.82 -15.94
CA THR A 355 18.61 -21.78 -16.94
C THR A 355 17.44 -22.57 -16.38
N VAL A 356 16.29 -22.49 -17.03
CA VAL A 356 15.03 -23.09 -16.54
C VAL A 356 14.20 -23.72 -17.66
N SER A 357 13.35 -24.66 -17.27
CA SER A 357 12.20 -25.08 -18.06
C SER A 357 10.94 -24.52 -17.40
N LEU A 358 10.37 -23.47 -17.99
CA LEU A 358 9.10 -22.91 -17.51
C LEU A 358 7.89 -23.83 -17.83
N ARG A 359 8.12 -25.04 -18.36
CA ARG A 359 7.08 -26.06 -18.56
C ARG A 359 6.99 -27.04 -17.40
N ASP A 360 8.12 -27.36 -16.76
CA ASP A 360 8.17 -28.37 -15.69
C ASP A 360 7.71 -27.79 -14.36
N GLU A 361 6.90 -28.50 -13.57
CA GLU A 361 6.31 -28.00 -12.31
C GLU A 361 7.32 -27.59 -11.22
N ALA A 362 8.62 -27.81 -11.43
CA ALA A 362 9.65 -27.32 -10.54
C ALA A 362 9.58 -25.79 -10.43
N ASP A 363 9.35 -25.29 -9.21
CA ASP A 363 9.41 -23.88 -8.85
C ASP A 363 10.75 -23.30 -9.33
N PRO A 364 10.76 -22.13 -9.99
CA PRO A 364 12.01 -21.47 -10.36
C PRO A 364 12.70 -20.89 -9.10
N ALA A 365 13.01 -21.71 -8.10
CA ALA A 365 13.68 -21.32 -6.86
C ALA A 365 15.03 -20.65 -7.13
N GLY A 366 15.74 -21.09 -8.18
CA GLY A 366 16.95 -20.41 -8.66
C GLY A 366 16.70 -19.01 -9.20
N LEU A 367 15.53 -18.75 -9.81
CA LEU A 367 15.14 -17.42 -10.27
C LEU A 367 14.71 -16.52 -9.11
N ARG A 368 13.94 -17.04 -8.15
CA ARG A 368 13.55 -16.28 -6.94
C ARG A 368 14.79 -15.84 -6.17
N ARG A 369 15.76 -16.74 -5.99
CA ARG A 369 17.04 -16.42 -5.37
C ARG A 369 17.82 -15.36 -6.16
N ALA A 370 17.94 -15.52 -7.47
CA ALA A 370 18.64 -14.53 -8.30
C ALA A 370 17.96 -13.15 -8.26
N LEU A 371 16.63 -13.10 -8.23
CA LEU A 371 15.86 -11.88 -8.07
C LEU A 371 16.06 -11.27 -6.68
N ALA A 372 16.01 -12.07 -5.62
CA ALA A 372 16.22 -11.62 -4.24
C ALA A 372 17.62 -11.02 -4.05
N GLU A 373 18.65 -11.72 -4.54
CA GLU A 373 20.04 -11.26 -4.51
C GLU A 373 20.22 -9.95 -5.27
N LEU A 374 19.62 -9.81 -6.45
CA LEU A 374 19.71 -8.61 -7.28
C LEU A 374 18.95 -7.42 -6.69
N LEU A 375 17.72 -7.64 -6.22
CA LEU A 375 16.81 -6.56 -5.85
C LEU A 375 17.04 -6.03 -4.42
N TRP A 376 17.51 -6.90 -3.53
CA TRP A 376 17.54 -6.61 -2.09
C TRP A 376 18.92 -6.81 -1.46
N ALA A 377 19.88 -7.42 -2.15
CA ALA A 377 21.32 -7.44 -1.83
C ALA A 377 21.67 -7.47 -0.32
N GLY A 378 21.13 -8.44 0.43
CA GLY A 378 21.48 -8.66 1.83
C GLY A 378 21.02 -7.56 2.80
N GLU A 379 20.10 -6.67 2.41
CA GLU A 379 19.41 -5.78 3.35
C GLU A 379 18.66 -6.63 4.39
N PRO A 380 19.01 -6.53 5.69
CA PRO A 380 18.29 -7.24 6.72
C PRO A 380 16.89 -6.63 6.86
N LEU A 381 15.91 -7.29 6.28
CA LEU A 381 14.50 -7.08 6.58
C LEU A 381 14.31 -7.58 8.03
N ARG A 382 14.34 -6.69 9.04
CA ARG A 382 14.10 -7.05 10.47
C ARG A 382 12.86 -7.97 10.60
N ASP A 383 12.73 -8.96 11.47
CA ASP A 383 13.53 -9.55 12.56
C ASP A 383 13.50 -11.08 12.39
N THR A 384 14.66 -11.73 12.50
CA THR A 384 14.82 -12.93 13.35
C THR A 384 15.30 -12.50 14.71
#